data_AF-A0A3B0MKV8-F1
#
_entry.id   AF-A0A3B0MKV8-F1
#
_cell.length_a   1.000
_cell.length_b   1.000
_cell.length_c   1.000
_cell.angle_alpha   90.00
_cell.angle_beta   90.00
_cell.angle_gamma   90.00
#
_symmetry.space_group_name_H-M   'P 1'
#
loop_
_entity.id
_entity.type
_entity.pdbx_description
1 polymer ?
#
loop_
_entity_poly.entity_id
_entity_poly.type
_entity_poly.pdbx_seq_one_letter_code
_entity_poly.pdbx_strand_id
1 'polypeptide(L)'
;MRDTLIQNLINIKTKNISGELIQTVNARDLHAFLEIGKDFITWIKDRIKQYGFAENIDFIVFTNSGENPFGGRPTKEYHISLDMAKELSMVERNEKGKQARQYFIECERRILQPQLHIQTLLPTKKRTGFHGHSCRGRK
;
A
#
# COMPACT_ATOMS: atom_id res chain seq x y z
N MET A 1 6.15 -13.21 -17.15
CA MET A 1 4.71 -13.17 -16.83
C MET A 1 4.49 -13.29 -15.32
N ARG A 2 4.75 -12.24 -14.52
CA ARG A 2 4.30 -12.12 -13.13
C ARG A 2 4.01 -10.64 -12.77
N ASP A 3 3.45 -9.89 -13.71
CA ASP A 3 3.06 -8.48 -13.52
C ASP A 3 1.56 -8.31 -13.65
N THR A 4 0.82 -9.15 -12.92
CA THR A 4 -0.62 -8.97 -12.77
C THR A 4 -0.96 -9.35 -11.34
N LEU A 5 -1.69 -8.45 -10.66
CA LEU A 5 -2.28 -8.61 -9.33
C LEU A 5 -1.41 -8.17 -8.13
N ILE A 6 -1.01 -6.89 -8.09
CA ILE A 6 -1.19 -6.18 -6.82
C ILE A 6 -2.70 -5.93 -6.74
N GLN A 7 -3.42 -6.86 -6.13
CA GLN A 7 -4.77 -6.53 -5.67
C GLN A 7 -4.60 -5.35 -4.71
N ASN A 8 -5.24 -4.21 -5.01
CA ASN A 8 -5.35 -3.10 -4.08
C ASN A 8 -6.23 -3.56 -2.91
N LEU A 9 -5.63 -4.32 -1.98
CA LEU A 9 -6.29 -4.87 -0.81
C LEU A 9 -6.79 -3.75 0.11
N ILE A 10 -6.00 -2.69 0.23
CA ILE A 10 -6.29 -1.53 1.08
C ILE A 10 -5.87 -0.27 0.31
N ASN A 11 -6.78 0.70 0.18
CA ASN A 11 -6.53 1.93 -0.55
C ASN A 11 -5.71 2.93 0.29
N ILE A 12 -4.49 3.24 -0.18
CA ILE A 12 -3.60 4.21 0.46
C ILE A 12 -3.80 5.57 -0.20
N LYS A 13 -4.09 6.60 0.60
CA LYS A 13 -4.27 7.99 0.16
C LYS A 13 -3.39 8.93 0.97
N THR A 14 -2.77 9.90 0.33
CA THR A 14 -2.09 10.97 1.05
C THR A 14 -3.10 12.00 1.53
N LYS A 15 -3.10 12.32 2.82
CA LYS A 15 -3.92 13.36 3.43
C LYS A 15 -3.09 14.28 4.30
N ASN A 16 -3.56 15.51 4.46
CA ASN A 16 -2.94 16.45 5.37
C ASN A 16 -3.42 16.16 6.80
N ILE A 17 -2.49 15.79 7.68
CA ILE A 17 -2.71 15.60 9.11
C ILE A 17 -1.83 16.64 9.82
N SER A 18 -2.43 17.55 10.57
CA SER A 18 -1.72 18.60 11.32
C SER A 18 -0.72 19.45 10.51
N GLY A 19 -0.96 19.65 9.21
CA GLY A 19 -0.07 20.40 8.31
C GLY A 19 0.87 19.53 7.48
N GLU A 20 1.05 18.26 7.82
CA GLU A 20 1.96 17.35 7.11
C GLU A 20 1.22 16.41 6.15
N LEU A 21 1.82 16.12 5.00
CA LEU A 21 1.29 15.16 4.04
C LEU A 21 1.65 13.73 4.49
N ILE A 22 0.69 13.07 5.13
CA ILE A 22 0.86 11.71 5.65
C ILE A 22 0.11 10.72 4.77
N GLN A 23 0.69 9.54 4.57
CA GLN A 23 -0.02 8.42 3.94
C GLN A 23 -1.03 7.84 4.92
N THR A 24 -2.28 7.81 4.49
CA THR A 24 -3.43 7.37 5.28
C THR A 24 -4.18 6.25 4.59
N VAL A 25 -4.86 5.44 5.39
CA VAL A 25 -5.78 4.41 4.92
C VAL A 25 -7.14 4.58 5.58
N ASN A 26 -8.19 4.15 4.90
CA ASN A 26 -9.52 4.14 5.49
C ASN A 26 -9.62 3.01 6.52
N ALA A 27 -9.95 3.35 7.77
CA ALA A 27 -10.03 2.37 8.85
C ALA A 27 -11.15 1.34 8.64
N ARG A 28 -12.23 1.70 7.92
CA ARG A 28 -13.31 0.76 7.60
C ARG A 28 -12.87 -0.29 6.59
N ASP A 29 -12.10 0.11 5.60
CA ASP A 29 -11.53 -0.81 4.60
C ASP A 29 -10.58 -1.79 5.27
N LEU A 30 -9.71 -1.29 6.17
CA LEU A 30 -8.83 -2.14 6.97
C LEU A 30 -9.64 -3.11 7.85
N HIS A 31 -10.66 -2.61 8.55
CA HIS A 31 -11.50 -3.45 9.41
C HIS A 31 -12.20 -4.59 8.64
N ALA A 32 -12.78 -4.25 7.47
CA ALA A 32 -13.41 -5.22 6.58
C ALA A 32 -12.40 -6.24 6.07
N PHE A 33 -11.20 -5.78 5.69
CA PHE A 33 -10.12 -6.65 5.22
C PHE A 33 -9.63 -7.63 6.29
N LEU A 34 -9.53 -7.17 7.54
CA LEU A 34 -9.11 -8.00 8.68
C LEU A 34 -10.18 -8.99 9.14
N GLU A 35 -11.40 -8.91 8.59
CA GLU A 35 -12.54 -9.79 8.87
C GLU A 35 -12.85 -9.83 10.39
N ILE A 36 -12.77 -8.67 11.05
CA ILE A 36 -13.01 -8.55 12.48
C ILE A 36 -14.51 -8.66 12.75
N GLY A 37 -14.90 -9.60 13.62
CA GLY A 37 -16.31 -9.83 13.97
C GLY A 37 -16.93 -8.78 14.90
N LYS A 38 -16.15 -7.82 15.40
CA LYS A 38 -16.62 -6.73 16.25
C LYS A 38 -17.15 -5.57 15.41
N ASP A 39 -18.11 -4.81 15.94
CA ASP A 39 -18.57 -3.59 15.26
C ASP A 39 -17.43 -2.57 15.11
N PHE A 40 -17.30 -2.00 13.90
CA PHE A 40 -16.23 -1.06 13.54
C PHE A 40 -16.07 0.09 14.56
N ILE A 41 -17.16 0.70 15.01
CA ILE A 41 -17.11 1.84 15.94
C ILE A 41 -16.56 1.43 17.30
N THR A 42 -16.95 0.25 17.79
CA THR A 42 -16.48 -0.26 19.08
C THR A 42 -15.03 -0.69 18.95
N TRP A 43 -14.68 -1.39 17.87
CA TRP A 43 -13.32 -1.79 17.58
C TRP A 43 -12.35 -0.60 17.50
N ILE A 44 -12.64 0.41 16.67
CA ILE A 44 -11.71 1.52 16.45
C ILE A 44 -11.50 2.33 17.74
N LYS A 45 -12.57 2.57 18.52
CA LYS A 45 -12.48 3.29 19.79
C LYS A 45 -11.66 2.53 20.82
N ASP A 46 -11.87 1.22 20.92
CA ASP A 46 -11.13 0.39 21.86
C ASP A 46 -9.65 0.36 21.50
N ARG A 47 -9.31 0.24 20.20
CA ARG A 47 -7.92 0.26 19.75
C ARG A 47 -7.25 1.61 19.96
N ILE A 48 -7.93 2.72 19.65
CA ILE A 48 -7.45 4.08 19.96
C ILE A 48 -7.13 4.20 21.45
N LYS A 49 -8.05 3.78 22.32
CA LYS A 49 -7.86 3.87 23.77
C LYS A 49 -6.75 2.94 24.29
N GLN A 50 -6.67 1.72 23.77
CA GLN A 50 -5.75 0.69 24.25
C GLN A 50 -4.29 1.01 23.90
N TYR A 51 -4.05 1.56 22.71
CA TYR A 51 -2.71 1.85 22.20
C TYR A 51 -2.33 3.33 22.32
N GLY A 52 -3.25 4.18 22.77
CA GLY A 52 -2.98 5.60 23.01
C GLY A 52 -2.83 6.43 21.75
N PHE A 53 -3.47 6.02 20.65
CA PHE A 53 -3.43 6.78 19.39
C PHE A 53 -4.05 8.17 19.57
N ALA A 54 -3.42 9.19 18.98
CA ALA A 54 -3.82 10.58 19.10
C ALA A 54 -4.46 11.11 17.80
N GLU A 55 -5.55 11.85 17.95
CA GLU A 55 -6.20 12.55 16.83
C GLU A 55 -5.30 13.69 16.33
N ASN A 56 -5.26 13.89 15.01
CA ASN A 56 -4.33 14.78 14.31
C ASN A 56 -2.85 14.38 14.39
N ILE A 57 -2.54 13.17 14.86
CA ILE A 57 -1.21 12.58 14.78
C ILE A 57 -1.32 11.23 14.06
N ASP A 58 -2.05 10.29 14.67
CA ASP A 58 -2.20 8.93 14.16
C ASP A 58 -3.45 8.77 13.29
N PHE A 59 -4.47 9.59 13.49
CA PHE A 59 -5.70 9.52 12.70
C PHE A 59 -6.42 10.85 12.63
N ILE A 60 -7.29 10.97 11.64
CA ILE A 60 -8.22 12.09 11.45
C ILE A 60 -9.63 11.58 11.24
N VAL A 61 -10.61 12.29 11.78
CA VAL A 61 -12.02 11.94 11.69
C VAL A 61 -12.75 12.95 10.81
N PHE A 62 -13.35 12.48 9.73
CA PHE A 62 -14.25 13.28 8.91
C PHE A 62 -15.69 12.97 9.30
N THR A 63 -16.43 14.02 9.64
CA THR A 63 -17.88 13.98 9.77
C THR A 63 -18.48 14.52 8.48
N ASN A 64 -19.21 13.70 7.74
CA ASN A 64 -20.06 14.20 6.67
C ASN A 64 -21.26 14.90 7.31
N SER A 65 -21.09 16.21 7.56
CA SER A 65 -22.10 17.09 8.16
C SER A 65 -23.03 17.72 7.12
N GLY A 66 -23.06 17.20 5.89
CA GLY A 66 -24.04 17.63 4.89
C GLY A 66 -25.45 17.32 5.38
N GLU A 67 -26.39 18.24 5.15
CA GLU A 67 -27.80 18.04 5.45
C GLU A 67 -28.24 16.70 4.85
N ASN A 68 -28.47 15.69 5.69
CA ASN A 68 -28.94 14.39 5.23
C ASN A 68 -30.41 14.56 4.82
N PRO A 69 -30.77 14.51 3.53
CA PRO A 69 -32.16 14.72 3.10
C PRO A 69 -33.12 13.66 3.65
N PHE A 70 -32.60 12.53 4.14
CA PHE A 70 -33.38 11.41 4.69
C PHE A 70 -33.36 11.32 6.22
N GLY A 71 -32.70 12.25 6.92
CA GLY A 71 -32.53 12.19 8.38
C GLY A 71 -31.60 11.05 8.84
N GLY A 72 -30.87 11.26 9.93
CA GLY A 72 -29.98 10.25 10.50
C GLY A 72 -28.69 10.82 11.11
N ARG A 73 -28.01 10.00 11.91
CA ARG A 73 -26.74 10.36 12.54
C ARG A 73 -25.65 10.45 11.46
N PRO A 74 -24.91 11.57 11.35
CA PRO A 74 -23.83 11.70 10.37
C PRO A 74 -22.78 10.61 10.58
N THR A 75 -22.42 9.94 9.49
CA THR A 75 -21.42 8.87 9.50
C THR A 75 -20.03 9.47 9.72
N LYS A 76 -19.31 8.90 10.69
CA LYS A 76 -17.90 9.21 10.92
C LYS A 76 -17.02 8.32 10.05
N GLU A 77 -16.14 8.94 9.28
CA GLU A 77 -15.08 8.30 8.52
C GLU A 77 -13.75 8.52 9.22
N TYR A 78 -13.02 7.43 9.48
CA TYR A 78 -11.71 7.48 10.12
C TYR A 78 -10.65 7.21 9.06
N HIS A 79 -9.72 8.14 8.90
CA HIS A 79 -8.50 7.93 8.13
C HIS A 79 -7.35 7.82 9.12
N ILE A 80 -6.67 6.68 9.10
CA ILE A 80 -5.58 6.37 10.02
C ILE A 80 -4.25 6.44 9.26
N SER A 81 -3.17 6.77 9.95
CA SER A 81 -1.82 6.78 9.41
C SER A 81 -1.40 5.36 9.00
N LEU A 82 -0.42 5.29 8.10
CA LEU A 82 0.15 4.02 7.68
C LEU A 82 0.78 3.26 8.87
N ASP A 83 1.40 3.98 9.81
CA ASP A 83 1.99 3.40 11.02
C ASP A 83 0.94 2.78 11.93
N MET A 84 -0.15 3.53 12.20
CA MET A 84 -1.29 3.01 12.96
C MET A 84 -1.89 1.78 12.28
N ALA A 85 -2.03 1.78 10.95
CA ALA A 85 -2.56 0.63 10.21
C ALA A 85 -1.67 -0.62 10.30
N LYS A 86 -0.34 -0.45 10.24
CA LYS A 86 0.64 -1.52 10.42
C LYS A 86 0.54 -2.11 11.83
N GLU A 87 0.44 -1.26 12.85
CA GLU A 87 0.27 -1.69 14.24
C GLU A 87 -1.03 -2.46 14.44
N LEU A 88 -2.17 -1.94 13.97
CA LEU A 88 -3.45 -2.63 14.06
C LEU A 88 -3.41 -4.01 13.38
N SER A 89 -2.78 -4.09 12.20
CA SER A 89 -2.60 -5.37 11.48
C SER A 89 -1.79 -6.39 12.28
N MET A 90 -0.81 -5.94 13.08
CA MET A 90 -0.02 -6.79 13.97
C MET A 90 -0.81 -7.22 15.22
N VAL A 91 -1.61 -6.32 15.78
CA VAL A 91 -2.37 -6.53 17.01
C VAL A 91 -3.47 -7.59 16.84
N GLU A 92 -4.16 -7.61 15.70
CA GLU A 92 -5.26 -8.56 15.49
C GLU A 92 -4.81 -10.02 15.36
N ARG A 93 -3.51 -10.29 15.12
CA ARG A 93 -2.92 -11.65 15.06
C ARG A 93 -3.71 -12.64 14.18
N ASN A 94 -4.28 -12.15 13.08
CA ASN A 94 -5.02 -12.96 12.11
C ASN A 94 -4.17 -13.17 10.84
N GLU A 95 -4.48 -14.19 10.04
CA GLU A 95 -3.83 -14.43 8.74
C GLU A 95 -4.00 -13.23 7.80
N LYS A 96 -5.17 -12.58 7.85
CA LYS A 96 -5.41 -11.30 7.15
C LYS A 96 -4.51 -10.19 7.69
N GLY A 97 -4.29 -10.11 9.00
CA GLY A 97 -3.35 -9.17 9.60
C GLY A 97 -1.92 -9.35 9.08
N LYS A 98 -1.47 -10.61 8.92
CA LYS A 98 -0.18 -10.93 8.30
C LYS A 98 -0.12 -10.47 6.84
N GLN A 99 -1.18 -10.68 6.06
CA GLN A 99 -1.27 -10.23 4.67
C GLN A 99 -1.25 -8.70 4.57
N ALA A 100 -2.03 -7.99 5.40
CA ALA A 100 -2.03 -6.51 5.44
C ALA A 100 -0.64 -5.96 5.78
N ARG A 101 0.04 -6.55 6.78
CA ARG A 101 1.40 -6.14 7.15
C ARG A 101 2.38 -6.33 5.99
N GLN A 102 2.36 -7.49 5.33
CA GLN A 102 3.22 -7.75 4.18
C GLN A 102 2.93 -6.79 3.02
N TYR A 103 1.66 -6.48 2.79
CA TYR A 103 1.23 -5.51 1.79
C TYR A 103 1.81 -4.11 2.08
N PHE A 104 1.67 -3.60 3.31
CA PHE A 104 2.20 -2.29 3.66
C PHE A 104 3.73 -2.22 3.56
N ILE A 105 4.44 -3.26 3.99
CA ILE A 105 5.92 -3.33 3.85
C ILE A 105 6.34 -3.32 2.38
N GLU A 106 5.64 -4.07 1.53
CA GLU A 106 5.93 -4.12 0.09
C GLU A 106 5.63 -2.77 -0.59
N CYS A 107 4.58 -2.06 -0.17
CA CYS A 107 4.31 -0.69 -0.61
C CYS A 107 5.44 0.27 -0.22
N GLU A 108 5.89 0.25 1.04
CA GLU A 108 7.02 1.08 1.50
C GLU A 108 8.31 0.77 0.73
N ARG A 109 8.61 -0.52 0.52
CA ARG A 109 9.78 -0.97 -0.24
C ARG A 109 9.77 -0.42 -1.66
N ARG A 110 8.61 -0.37 -2.32
CA ARG A 110 8.49 0.14 -3.71
C ARG A 110 8.63 1.65 -3.79
N ILE A 111 8.19 2.37 -2.77
CA ILE A 111 8.35 3.83 -2.71
C ILE A 111 9.82 4.18 -2.46
N LEU A 112 10.49 3.43 -1.57
CA LEU A 112 11.90 3.63 -1.22
C LEU A 112 12.89 3.08 -2.26
N GLN A 113 12.47 2.16 -3.13
CA GLN A 113 13.24 1.79 -4.30
C GLN A 113 12.98 2.82 -5.41
N PRO A 114 13.86 3.82 -5.63
CA PRO A 114 13.87 4.49 -6.91
C PRO A 114 14.03 3.38 -7.95
N GLN A 115 13.13 3.35 -8.94
CA GLN A 115 13.21 2.46 -10.08
C GLN A 115 14.63 2.53 -10.67
N LEU A 116 15.53 1.64 -10.23
CA LEU A 116 16.73 1.31 -10.95
C LEU A 116 16.27 0.51 -12.17
N HIS A 117 15.77 1.24 -13.16
CA HIS A 117 15.62 0.77 -14.53
C HIS A 117 17.04 0.58 -15.10
N ILE A 118 17.75 -0.44 -14.61
CA ILE A 118 18.96 -0.90 -15.25
C ILE A 118 18.50 -1.71 -16.46
N GLN A 119 18.41 -1.02 -17.59
CA GLN A 119 18.28 -1.61 -18.91
C GLN A 119 19.64 -2.28 -19.25
N THR A 120 19.97 -3.39 -18.60
CA THR A 120 21.18 -4.16 -18.92
C THR A 120 20.93 -5.02 -20.15
N LEU A 121 21.36 -4.47 -21.28
CA LEU A 121 22.13 -5.11 -22.34
C LEU A 121 21.61 -6.46 -22.86
N LEU A 122 20.96 -6.41 -24.02
CA LEU A 122 20.83 -7.55 -24.91
C LEU A 122 22.23 -8.17 -25.14
N PRO A 123 22.41 -9.50 -24.99
CA PRO A 123 23.67 -10.14 -25.33
C PRO A 123 23.88 -10.05 -26.84
N THR A 124 24.84 -9.24 -27.28
CA THR A 124 25.35 -9.28 -28.66
C THR A 124 25.95 -10.67 -28.87
N LYS A 125 25.24 -11.51 -29.63
CA LYS A 125 25.69 -12.83 -30.07
C LYS A 125 27.07 -12.71 -30.71
N LYS A 126 28.06 -13.31 -30.06
CA LYS A 126 29.46 -13.37 -30.50
C LYS A 126 29.52 -13.94 -31.94
N ARG A 127 30.26 -13.25 -32.81
CA ARG A 127 30.70 -13.76 -34.12
C ARG A 127 31.70 -14.90 -33.89
N THR A 128 31.47 -16.05 -34.51
CA THR A 128 32.55 -16.97 -34.90
C THR A 128 32.10 -17.80 -36.11
N GLY A 129 32.87 -17.72 -37.19
CA GLY A 129 32.66 -18.50 -38.42
C GLY A 129 33.57 -18.06 -39.56
N PHE A 130 34.88 -17.97 -39.33
CA PHE A 130 35.91 -17.91 -40.38
C PHE A 130 36.18 -19.33 -40.87
N HIS A 131 35.80 -19.64 -42.12
CA HIS A 131 36.36 -20.70 -42.99
C HIS A 131 35.94 -20.27 -44.42
N GLY A 132 36.77 -20.08 -45.44
CA GLY A 132 38.20 -20.21 -45.66
C GLY A 132 38.47 -19.94 -47.16
N HIS A 133 39.73 -19.69 -47.48
CA HIS A 133 40.38 -19.89 -48.80
C HIS A 133 40.03 -19.01 -50.03
N SER A 134 40.88 -18.00 -50.23
CA SER A 134 41.82 -17.84 -51.38
C SER A 134 41.44 -18.45 -52.75
N CYS A 135 41.45 -17.63 -53.81
CA CYS A 135 42.52 -17.63 -54.84
C CYS A 135 42.27 -16.58 -55.96
N ARG A 136 43.34 -15.81 -56.28
CA ARG A 136 43.88 -15.37 -57.61
C ARG A 136 42.86 -14.87 -58.66
N GLY A 137 43.05 -13.76 -59.38
CA GLY A 137 44.18 -12.89 -59.65
C GLY A 137 43.86 -12.17 -60.98
N ARG A 138 44.01 -10.85 -61.04
CA ARG A 138 43.93 -10.06 -62.27
C ARG A 138 45.17 -10.30 -63.13
N LYS A 139 44.95 -10.61 -64.41
CA LYS A 139 45.52 -9.89 -65.55
C LYS A 139 44.51 -9.95 -66.69
#